data_AF-A0A8X6GPD7-F1
#
_entry.id   AF-A0A8X6GPD7-F1
#
_cell.length_a   1.000
_cell.length_b   1.000
_cell.length_c   1.000
_cell.angle_alpha   90.00
_cell.angle_beta   90.00
_cell.angle_gamma   90.00
#
_symmetry.space_group_name_H-M   'P 1'
#
loop_
_entity.id
_entity.type
_entity.pdbx_description
1 polymer ?
#
loop_
_entity_poly.entity_id
_entity_poly.type
_entity_poly.pdbx_seq_one_letter_code
_entity_poly.pdbx_strand_id
1 'polypeptide(L)'
;MVNSFVCRATIVPSQNGDGRESLVTQSVSIGDTLVGITTKHKLNDIEVVDEFVRSSEGQSDIHFFYTSPEKTQACSEGRSTTITLRCDSNMEGSGVISPPTSCSDGTCDGCNFHFLWKTRLACRVCTESDYQIVRGECVQGKQTLHYISPQGCILPDGSSEAAFRQTVPCTVIPKQLQLLIGAGVGIGVLLLVMVVYFWKKNRKLEFKYMKLVQSSSSKDCELPAAESCAIDEDEEEHFDSVAFSDKKKGILGKFRTIRVGSNKVYWESETEALQGSWTPSN
;
A
#
# COMPACT_ATOMS: atom_id res chain seq x y z
N MET A 1 -4.24 20.46 -41.22
CA MET A 1 -5.66 20.43 -40.79
C MET A 1 -6.05 18.97 -40.65
N VAL A 2 -6.72 18.58 -39.58
CA VAL A 2 -7.18 17.19 -39.38
C VAL A 2 -8.62 17.10 -39.90
N ASN A 3 -8.83 16.25 -40.90
CA ASN A 3 -10.16 16.03 -41.46
C ASN A 3 -10.91 15.04 -40.55
N SER A 4 -12.09 15.43 -40.09
CA SER A 4 -12.94 14.62 -39.23
C SER A 4 -14.39 14.97 -39.53
N PHE A 5 -15.20 13.98 -39.86
CA PHE A 5 -16.55 14.18 -40.35
C PHE A 5 -17.58 13.88 -39.26
N VAL A 6 -18.41 14.87 -38.96
CA VAL A 6 -19.61 14.76 -38.13
C VAL A 6 -20.81 15.06 -39.03
N CYS A 7 -21.68 14.07 -39.19
CA CYS A 7 -22.83 14.15 -40.09
C CYS A 7 -24.14 13.96 -39.31
N ARG A 8 -25.20 14.65 -39.75
CA ARG A 8 -26.56 14.48 -39.28
C ARG A 8 -27.42 13.86 -40.37
N ALA A 9 -28.15 12.80 -40.04
CA ALA A 9 -29.19 12.23 -40.89
C ALA A 9 -30.47 12.09 -40.06
N THR A 10 -31.63 12.23 -40.70
CA THR A 10 -32.94 12.05 -40.05
C THR A 10 -33.58 10.78 -40.58
N ILE A 11 -34.04 9.92 -39.68
CA ILE A 11 -34.75 8.69 -40.02
C ILE A 11 -36.22 8.90 -39.67
N VAL A 12 -37.09 8.85 -40.67
CA VAL A 12 -38.54 8.91 -40.51
C VAL A 12 -39.06 7.47 -40.43
N PRO A 13 -39.52 7.03 -39.24
CA PRO A 13 -40.05 5.68 -39.08
C PRO A 13 -41.36 5.53 -39.87
N SER A 14 -41.59 4.34 -40.43
CA SER A 14 -42.86 4.05 -41.08
C SER A 14 -43.98 3.93 -40.04
N GLN A 15 -45.13 4.57 -40.29
CA GLN A 15 -46.28 4.42 -39.42
C GLN A 15 -47.02 3.11 -39.71
N ASN A 16 -47.21 2.31 -38.65
CA ASN A 16 -48.13 1.18 -38.52
C ASN A 16 -48.05 0.06 -39.56
N GLY A 17 -47.29 -1.00 -39.24
CA GLY A 17 -47.57 -2.41 -39.59
C GLY A 17 -47.60 -2.82 -41.06
N ASP A 18 -47.54 -1.88 -42.00
CA ASP A 18 -47.77 -2.13 -43.43
C ASP A 18 -46.45 -2.21 -44.21
N GLY A 19 -45.46 -2.97 -43.72
CA GLY A 19 -44.24 -3.34 -44.47
C GLY A 19 -43.42 -2.21 -45.10
N ARG A 20 -43.69 -0.93 -44.79
CA ARG A 20 -43.00 0.23 -45.39
C ARG A 20 -41.65 0.40 -44.72
N GLU A 21 -40.60 0.50 -45.53
CA GLU A 21 -39.24 0.77 -45.06
C GLU A 21 -39.14 2.18 -44.49
N SER A 22 -38.32 2.35 -43.44
CA SER A 22 -38.01 3.66 -42.86
C SER A 22 -37.30 4.53 -43.90
N LEU A 23 -37.72 5.79 -44.01
CA LEU A 23 -37.10 6.74 -44.95
C LEU A 23 -35.96 7.48 -44.25
N VAL A 24 -34.80 7.54 -44.89
CA VAL A 24 -33.63 8.26 -44.37
C VAL A 24 -33.36 9.47 -45.25
N THR A 25 -33.25 10.66 -44.64
CA THR A 25 -32.87 11.87 -45.36
C THR A 25 -31.39 11.81 -45.76
N GLN A 26 -31.01 12.54 -46.82
CA GLN A 26 -29.59 12.72 -47.13
C GLN A 26 -28.85 13.29 -45.91
N SER A 27 -27.67 12.74 -45.63
CA SER A 27 -26.83 13.18 -44.52
C SER A 27 -26.25 14.56 -44.82
N VAL A 28 -26.35 15.47 -43.84
CA VAL A 28 -25.77 16.82 -43.91
C VAL A 28 -24.52 16.85 -43.06
N SER A 29 -23.43 17.38 -43.59
CA SER A 29 -22.21 17.59 -42.78
C SER A 29 -22.41 18.79 -41.85
N ILE A 30 -22.09 18.58 -40.57
CA ILE A 30 -22.15 19.60 -39.52
C ILE A 30 -20.77 19.88 -38.90
N GLY A 31 -19.75 19.10 -39.27
CA GLY A 31 -18.35 19.34 -38.90
C GLY A 31 -17.43 18.54 -39.80
N ASP A 32 -16.66 19.21 -40.66
CA ASP A 32 -15.72 18.57 -41.60
C ASP A 32 -14.28 18.55 -41.09
N THR A 33 -13.96 19.49 -40.20
CA THR A 33 -12.62 19.72 -39.69
C THR A 33 -12.63 19.86 -38.19
N LEU A 34 -11.69 19.18 -37.52
CA LEU A 34 -11.45 19.35 -36.10
C LEU A 34 -10.60 20.60 -35.90
N VAL A 35 -11.17 21.61 -35.22
CA VAL A 35 -10.49 22.86 -34.87
C VAL A 35 -9.53 22.62 -33.70
N GLY A 36 -9.99 21.90 -32.67
CA GLY A 36 -9.17 21.58 -31.51
C GLY A 36 -9.94 20.85 -30.42
N ILE A 37 -9.18 20.35 -29.45
CA ILE A 37 -9.66 19.64 -28.28
C ILE A 37 -9.15 20.39 -27.05
N THR A 38 -10.04 20.79 -26.15
CA THR A 38 -9.64 21.53 -24.93
C THR A 38 -10.65 21.35 -23.81
N THR A 39 -10.22 21.57 -22.58
CA THR A 39 -11.08 21.65 -21.39
C THR A 39 -11.67 23.05 -21.19
N LYS A 40 -11.28 24.03 -22.01
CA LYS A 40 -11.85 25.38 -21.99
C LYS A 40 -13.21 25.39 -22.68
N HIS A 41 -14.14 26.18 -22.17
CA HIS A 41 -15.51 26.27 -22.70
C HIS A 41 -15.63 27.07 -24.01
N LYS A 42 -14.52 27.65 -24.50
CA LYS A 42 -14.47 28.46 -25.72
C LYS A 42 -13.18 28.19 -26.47
N LEU A 43 -13.29 28.06 -27.78
CA LEU A 43 -12.17 28.02 -28.70
C LEU A 43 -12.49 28.85 -29.94
N ASN A 44 -11.71 29.91 -30.19
CA ASN A 44 -11.99 30.91 -31.21
C ASN A 44 -13.39 31.53 -31.02
N ASP A 45 -14.24 31.49 -32.04
CA ASP A 45 -15.61 32.01 -32.02
C ASP A 45 -16.66 30.94 -31.69
N ILE A 46 -16.22 29.72 -31.29
CA ILE A 46 -17.10 28.61 -30.95
C ILE A 46 -17.11 28.44 -29.42
N GLU A 47 -18.30 28.42 -28.84
CA GLU A 47 -18.53 28.29 -27.41
C GLU A 47 -19.35 27.03 -27.09
N VAL A 48 -19.08 26.44 -25.94
CA VAL A 48 -19.89 25.35 -25.38
C VAL A 48 -21.19 25.96 -24.84
N VAL A 49 -22.31 25.28 -25.07
CA VAL A 49 -23.60 25.69 -24.50
C VAL A 49 -23.52 25.76 -22.97
N ASP A 50 -24.01 26.88 -22.44
CA ASP A 50 -24.04 27.22 -21.03
C ASP A 50 -24.64 26.12 -20.14
N GLU A 51 -25.64 25.40 -20.64
CA GLU A 51 -26.31 24.28 -19.96
C GLU A 51 -25.33 23.15 -19.60
N PHE A 52 -24.41 22.82 -20.52
CA PHE A 52 -23.41 21.79 -20.27
C PHE A 52 -22.35 22.28 -19.28
N VAL A 53 -21.93 23.53 -19.39
CA VAL A 53 -20.99 24.15 -18.44
C VAL A 53 -21.55 24.15 -17.01
N ARG A 54 -22.81 24.54 -16.83
CA ARG A 54 -23.44 24.60 -15.50
C ARG A 54 -23.70 23.22 -14.89
N SER A 55 -23.98 22.22 -15.73
CA SER A 55 -24.24 20.85 -15.28
C SER A 55 -22.99 20.01 -15.03
N SER A 56 -21.79 20.56 -15.22
CA SER A 56 -20.53 19.84 -15.03
C SER A 56 -20.31 19.37 -13.58
N GLU A 57 -20.95 19.97 -12.57
CA GLU A 57 -20.83 19.58 -11.15
C GLU A 57 -19.37 19.42 -10.66
N GLY A 58 -18.42 20.14 -11.26
CA GLY A 58 -16.99 20.05 -10.93
C GLY A 58 -16.22 18.94 -11.65
N GLN A 59 -16.85 18.25 -12.61
CA GLN A 59 -16.19 17.30 -13.51
C GLN A 59 -15.43 18.03 -14.62
N SER A 60 -14.21 17.58 -14.91
CA SER A 60 -13.41 18.09 -16.02
C SER A 60 -13.93 17.55 -17.35
N ASP A 61 -14.79 18.32 -18.02
CA ASP A 61 -15.25 17.99 -19.37
C ASP A 61 -14.16 18.24 -20.42
N ILE A 62 -14.22 17.48 -21.51
CA ILE A 62 -13.33 17.62 -22.67
C ILE A 62 -14.18 18.03 -23.87
N HIS A 63 -13.89 19.17 -24.48
CA HIS A 63 -14.65 19.71 -25.60
C HIS A 63 -13.91 19.53 -26.92
N PHE A 64 -14.59 18.95 -27.89
CA PHE A 64 -14.14 18.81 -29.27
C PHE A 64 -14.88 19.83 -30.12
N PHE A 65 -14.13 20.73 -30.75
CA PHE A 65 -14.66 21.80 -31.60
C PHE A 65 -14.45 21.44 -33.06
N TYR A 66 -15.55 21.40 -33.81
CA TYR A 66 -15.56 21.11 -35.23
C TYR A 66 -16.15 22.28 -36.02
N THR A 67 -15.70 22.44 -37.26
CA THR A 67 -16.30 23.40 -38.21
C THR A 67 -16.50 22.75 -39.57
N SER A 68 -17.60 23.13 -40.22
CA SER A 68 -17.88 22.85 -41.62
C SER A 68 -17.99 24.20 -42.37
N PRO A 69 -17.12 24.46 -43.36
CA PRO A 69 -17.12 25.72 -44.10
C PRO A 69 -18.27 25.82 -45.12
N GLU A 70 -19.17 24.82 -45.19
CA GLU A 70 -20.29 24.81 -46.13
C GLU A 70 -21.30 25.91 -45.76
N LYS A 71 -21.24 27.01 -46.50
CA LYS A 71 -22.14 28.16 -46.34
C LYS A 71 -23.52 27.84 -46.89
N THR A 72 -24.55 28.21 -46.15
CA THR A 72 -25.95 28.11 -46.59
C THR A 72 -26.65 29.45 -46.49
N GLN A 73 -27.87 29.56 -47.01
CA GLN A 73 -28.68 30.77 -46.89
C GLN A 73 -28.91 31.17 -45.42
N ALA A 74 -28.99 30.20 -44.52
CA ALA A 74 -29.17 30.43 -43.08
C ALA A 74 -27.85 30.68 -42.34
N CYS A 75 -26.76 30.00 -42.76
CA CYS A 75 -25.46 30.07 -42.08
C CYS A 75 -24.38 30.60 -43.02
N SER A 76 -24.11 31.91 -42.98
CA SER A 76 -23.12 32.56 -43.85
C SER A 76 -21.67 32.23 -43.51
N GLU A 77 -21.39 31.86 -42.26
CA GLU A 77 -20.05 31.48 -41.77
C GLU A 77 -19.82 29.97 -41.77
N GLY A 78 -20.78 29.20 -42.30
CA GLY A 78 -20.78 27.74 -42.20
C GLY A 78 -21.37 27.26 -40.88
N ARG A 79 -21.07 26.01 -40.51
CA ARG A 79 -21.59 25.37 -39.30
C ARG A 79 -20.48 25.09 -38.31
N SER A 80 -20.84 25.09 -37.03
CA SER A 80 -19.96 24.66 -35.95
C SER A 80 -20.63 23.52 -35.17
N THR A 81 -19.83 22.55 -34.74
CA THR A 81 -20.31 21.48 -33.86
C THR A 81 -19.38 21.35 -32.67
N THR A 82 -19.95 21.35 -31.47
CA THR A 82 -19.22 21.14 -30.22
C THR A 82 -19.70 19.85 -29.58
N ILE A 83 -18.79 18.88 -29.45
CA ILE A 83 -19.05 17.63 -28.73
C ILE A 83 -18.35 17.71 -27.38
N THR A 84 -19.13 17.73 -26.31
CA THR A 84 -18.65 17.76 -24.92
C THR A 84 -18.61 16.35 -24.38
N LEU A 85 -17.42 15.82 -24.12
CA LEU A 85 -17.24 14.54 -23.46
C LEU A 85 -17.27 14.75 -21.95
N ARG A 86 -18.11 13.98 -21.27
CA ARG A 86 -18.22 13.97 -19.81
C ARG A 86 -17.97 12.58 -19.26
N CYS A 87 -17.13 12.51 -18.22
CA CYS A 87 -16.80 11.27 -17.54
C CYS A 87 -18.01 10.72 -16.78
N ASP A 88 -18.38 9.48 -17.08
CA ASP A 88 -19.27 8.69 -16.22
C ASP A 88 -18.68 7.29 -16.05
N SER A 89 -18.14 7.02 -14.85
CA SER A 89 -17.48 5.75 -14.54
C SER A 89 -18.44 4.56 -14.51
N ASN A 90 -19.74 4.80 -14.38
CA ASN A 90 -20.76 3.76 -14.28
C ASN A 90 -21.32 3.35 -15.64
N MET A 91 -21.00 4.09 -16.71
CA MET A 91 -21.43 3.71 -18.05
C MET A 91 -20.61 2.55 -18.61
N GLU A 92 -21.31 1.65 -19.31
CA GLU A 92 -20.72 0.58 -20.08
C GLU A 92 -20.82 0.87 -21.58
N GLY A 93 -19.88 0.34 -22.37
CA GLY A 93 -19.83 0.53 -23.81
C GLY A 93 -19.38 1.94 -24.24
N SER A 94 -19.92 2.41 -25.37
CA SER A 94 -19.54 3.71 -25.95
C SER A 94 -20.16 4.92 -25.26
N GLY A 95 -21.07 4.73 -24.30
CA GLY A 95 -21.77 5.81 -23.59
C GLY A 95 -23.01 6.33 -24.33
N VAL A 96 -23.52 7.49 -23.89
CA VAL A 96 -24.77 8.10 -24.37
C VAL A 96 -24.53 9.52 -24.87
N ILE A 97 -25.05 9.83 -26.06
CA ILE A 97 -25.05 11.17 -26.64
C ILE A 97 -26.43 11.81 -26.41
N SER A 98 -26.43 13.02 -25.87
CA SER A 98 -27.65 13.79 -25.57
C SER A 98 -27.52 15.23 -26.06
N PRO A 99 -28.57 15.81 -26.67
CA PRO A 99 -28.60 17.23 -26.99
C PRO A 99 -28.91 18.07 -25.72
N PRO A 100 -28.76 19.40 -25.78
CA PRO A 100 -29.19 20.29 -24.71
C PRO A 100 -30.71 20.20 -24.51
N THR A 101 -31.19 20.31 -23.28
CA THR A 101 -32.63 20.34 -23.00
C THR A 101 -33.30 21.59 -23.59
N SER A 102 -32.52 22.67 -23.74
CA SER A 102 -32.94 23.89 -24.43
C SER A 102 -33.16 23.71 -25.94
N CYS A 103 -32.48 22.75 -26.57
CA CYS A 103 -32.53 22.53 -28.02
C CYS A 103 -32.58 21.02 -28.34
N SER A 104 -33.79 20.46 -28.54
CA SER A 104 -34.00 19.01 -28.76
C SER A 104 -33.24 18.45 -29.97
N ASP A 105 -32.99 19.27 -30.98
CA ASP A 105 -32.30 18.89 -32.21
C ASP A 105 -30.78 19.02 -32.11
N GLY A 106 -30.26 19.39 -30.93
CA GLY A 106 -28.84 19.70 -30.72
C GLY A 106 -28.45 21.11 -31.20
N THR A 107 -29.38 21.85 -31.79
CA THR A 107 -29.17 23.23 -32.27
C THR A 107 -30.46 24.04 -32.13
N CYS A 108 -30.33 25.34 -31.86
CA CYS A 108 -31.47 26.27 -31.81
C CYS A 108 -31.48 27.26 -33.00
N ASP A 109 -30.34 27.47 -33.66
CA ASP A 109 -30.17 28.40 -34.79
C ASP A 109 -29.93 27.69 -36.13
N GLY A 110 -29.69 26.38 -36.12
CA GLY A 110 -29.39 25.57 -37.30
C GLY A 110 -27.93 25.68 -37.78
N CYS A 111 -27.09 26.46 -37.09
CA CYS A 111 -25.69 26.71 -37.44
C CYS A 111 -24.72 26.17 -36.39
N ASN A 112 -25.08 26.29 -35.11
CA ASN A 112 -24.27 25.84 -33.98
C ASN A 112 -24.91 24.60 -33.34
N PHE A 113 -24.18 23.49 -33.37
CA PHE A 113 -24.62 22.21 -32.84
C PHE A 113 -23.87 21.88 -31.56
N HIS A 114 -24.58 21.39 -30.55
CA HIS A 114 -24.03 21.01 -29.27
C HIS A 114 -24.50 19.61 -28.90
N PHE A 115 -23.57 18.75 -28.48
CA PHE A 115 -23.86 17.42 -28.01
C PHE A 115 -23.07 17.12 -26.74
N LEU A 116 -23.74 16.54 -25.73
CA LEU A 116 -23.10 16.01 -24.54
C LEU A 116 -22.97 14.50 -24.70
N TRP A 117 -21.73 14.02 -24.77
CA TRP A 117 -21.40 12.61 -24.80
C TRP A 117 -20.90 12.18 -23.43
N LYS A 118 -21.78 11.57 -22.65
CA LYS A 118 -21.41 10.94 -21.38
C LYS A 118 -20.84 9.57 -21.69
N THR A 119 -19.62 9.30 -21.24
CA THR A 119 -18.95 8.02 -21.51
C THR A 119 -17.86 7.75 -20.49
N ARG A 120 -17.62 6.48 -20.19
CA ARG A 120 -16.52 6.03 -19.35
C ARG A 120 -15.15 6.36 -19.96
N LEU A 121 -15.07 6.42 -21.29
CA LEU A 121 -13.84 6.73 -22.03
C LEU A 121 -13.38 8.18 -21.86
N ALA A 122 -14.26 9.06 -21.40
CA ALA A 122 -13.93 10.46 -21.09
C ALA A 122 -13.29 10.61 -19.70
N CYS A 123 -13.30 9.55 -18.89
CA CYS A 123 -12.67 9.56 -17.58
C CYS A 123 -11.15 9.49 -17.70
N ARG A 124 -10.45 10.22 -16.82
CA ARG A 124 -9.00 10.12 -16.71
C ARG A 124 -8.60 8.71 -16.24
N VAL A 125 -7.43 8.26 -16.64
CA VAL A 125 -6.82 7.04 -16.10
C VAL A 125 -6.28 7.34 -14.71
N CYS A 126 -6.53 6.45 -13.74
CA CYS A 126 -6.03 6.59 -12.38
C CYS A 126 -4.49 6.49 -12.33
N THR A 127 -3.85 7.39 -11.59
CA THR A 127 -2.41 7.41 -11.31
C THR A 127 -2.11 6.81 -9.94
N GLU A 128 -0.84 6.52 -9.63
CA GLU A 128 -0.44 5.93 -8.34
C GLU A 128 -0.88 6.76 -7.13
N SER A 129 -0.92 8.09 -7.25
CA SER A 129 -1.36 9.01 -6.20
C SER A 129 -2.87 9.02 -5.97
N ASP A 130 -3.66 8.51 -6.91
CA ASP A 130 -5.11 8.50 -6.77
C ASP A 130 -5.58 7.36 -5.87
N TYR A 131 -4.82 6.27 -5.80
CA TYR A 131 -5.24 5.08 -5.07
C TYR A 131 -5.18 5.28 -3.56
N GLN A 132 -6.27 4.91 -2.89
CA GLN A 132 -6.30 4.77 -1.45
C GLN A 132 -5.89 3.35 -1.06
N ILE A 133 -4.89 3.23 -0.20
CA ILE A 133 -4.36 1.94 0.26
C ILE A 133 -5.07 1.55 1.55
N VAL A 134 -5.90 0.53 1.48
CA VAL A 134 -6.50 -0.11 2.64
C VAL A 134 -5.61 -1.26 3.09
N ARG A 135 -5.15 -1.19 4.34
CA ARG A 135 -4.23 -2.18 4.91
C ARG A 135 -5.02 -3.28 5.62
N GLY A 136 -4.88 -4.53 5.17
CA GLY A 136 -5.49 -5.69 5.80
C GLY A 136 -4.80 -6.11 7.10
N GLU A 137 -5.20 -7.25 7.66
CA GLU A 137 -4.57 -7.79 8.87
C GLU A 137 -3.19 -8.38 8.58
N CYS A 138 -2.31 -8.37 9.60
CA CYS A 138 -1.01 -9.01 9.53
C CYS A 138 -1.11 -10.46 10.01
N VAL A 139 -1.17 -11.41 9.08
CA VAL A 139 -1.30 -12.84 9.37
C VAL A 139 -0.01 -13.54 8.95
N GLN A 140 0.61 -14.28 9.88
CA GLN A 140 1.85 -15.03 9.62
C GLN A 140 2.99 -14.18 9.01
N GLY A 141 3.07 -12.89 9.39
CA GLY A 141 4.10 -11.98 8.90
C GLY A 141 3.87 -11.44 7.48
N LYS A 142 2.67 -11.66 6.92
CA LYS A 142 2.23 -11.12 5.63
C LYS A 142 0.94 -10.32 5.80
N GLN A 143 0.85 -9.20 5.09
CA GLN A 143 -0.30 -8.30 5.12
C GLN A 143 -0.72 -8.00 3.69
N THR A 144 -2.03 -8.10 3.42
CA THR A 144 -2.59 -7.77 2.12
C THR A 144 -2.99 -6.29 2.07
N LEU A 145 -2.50 -5.56 1.08
CA LEU A 145 -2.86 -4.20 0.76
C LEU A 145 -3.90 -4.21 -0.36
N HIS A 146 -5.01 -3.51 -0.14
CA HIS A 146 -6.07 -3.32 -1.12
C HIS A 146 -6.00 -1.90 -1.66
N TYR A 147 -5.85 -1.76 -2.99
CA TYR A 147 -5.85 -0.47 -3.67
C TYR A 147 -7.25 -0.17 -4.15
N ILE A 148 -7.83 0.94 -3.69
CA ILE A 148 -9.17 1.39 -4.07
C ILE A 148 -9.03 2.67 -4.89
N SER A 149 -9.61 2.70 -6.09
CA SER A 149 -9.64 3.92 -6.91
C SER A 149 -10.73 4.88 -6.42
N PRO A 150 -10.48 6.20 -6.44
CA PRO A 150 -11.45 7.21 -6.08
C PRO A 150 -12.48 7.39 -7.20
N GLN A 151 -13.61 8.02 -6.89
CA GLN A 151 -14.62 8.39 -7.89
C GLN A 151 -14.00 9.35 -8.92
N GLY A 152 -14.26 9.12 -10.21
CA GLY A 152 -13.85 10.01 -11.30
C GLY A 152 -12.55 9.66 -12.03
N CYS A 153 -11.98 8.46 -11.82
CA CYS A 153 -10.96 7.91 -12.70
C CYS A 153 -11.25 6.44 -13.03
N ILE A 154 -10.77 6.00 -14.20
CA ILE A 154 -10.87 4.61 -14.65
C ILE A 154 -9.54 3.90 -14.47
N LEU A 155 -9.62 2.62 -14.17
CA LEU A 155 -8.47 1.75 -14.13
C LEU A 155 -7.87 1.61 -15.54
N PRO A 156 -6.54 1.48 -15.66
CA PRO A 156 -5.91 1.16 -16.94
C PRO A 156 -6.47 -0.17 -17.48
N ASP A 157 -6.76 -0.22 -18.78
CA ASP A 157 -7.23 -1.43 -19.45
C ASP A 157 -6.21 -2.57 -19.25
N GLY A 158 -6.71 -3.76 -18.87
CA GLY A 158 -5.88 -4.93 -18.59
C GLY A 158 -5.35 -5.04 -17.15
N SER A 159 -5.65 -4.08 -16.27
CA SER A 159 -5.34 -4.22 -14.85
C SER A 159 -6.23 -5.30 -14.21
N SER A 160 -5.63 -6.45 -13.90
CA SER A 160 -6.31 -7.55 -13.21
C SER A 160 -6.58 -7.21 -11.74
N GLU A 161 -7.58 -7.84 -11.11
CA GLU A 161 -7.86 -7.70 -9.67
C GLU A 161 -6.62 -7.93 -8.78
N ALA A 162 -5.63 -8.67 -9.28
CA ALA A 162 -4.37 -8.93 -8.58
C ALA A 162 -3.48 -7.68 -8.49
N ALA A 163 -3.56 -6.74 -9.43
CA ALA A 163 -2.86 -5.46 -9.33
C ALA A 163 -3.33 -4.65 -8.10
N PHE A 164 -4.57 -4.86 -7.68
CA PHE A 164 -5.20 -4.18 -6.54
C PHE A 164 -5.00 -4.91 -5.21
N ARG A 165 -4.35 -6.08 -5.22
CA ARG A 165 -4.04 -6.86 -4.00
C ARG A 165 -2.55 -7.17 -3.95
N GLN A 166 -1.80 -6.38 -3.19
CA GLN A 166 -0.38 -6.65 -2.96
C GLN A 166 -0.15 -7.27 -1.58
N THR A 167 0.76 -8.24 -1.47
CA THR A 167 1.12 -8.82 -0.18
C THR A 167 2.48 -8.28 0.25
N VAL A 168 2.50 -7.53 1.35
CA VAL A 168 3.72 -6.95 1.93
C VAL A 168 4.08 -7.66 3.22
N PRO A 169 5.38 -7.77 3.57
CA PRO A 169 5.80 -8.30 4.86
C PRO A 169 5.35 -7.35 5.99
N CYS A 170 4.91 -7.92 7.11
CA CYS A 170 4.43 -7.15 8.25
C CYS A 170 4.91 -7.78 9.57
N THR A 171 4.95 -6.99 10.63
CA THR A 171 5.23 -7.46 11.99
C THR A 171 4.08 -7.11 12.91
N VAL A 172 3.43 -8.12 13.48
CA VAL A 172 2.33 -7.99 14.46
C VAL A 172 2.76 -7.31 15.76
N ILE A 173 4.04 -7.38 16.11
CA ILE A 173 4.59 -6.82 17.35
C ILE A 173 5.46 -5.61 17.00
N PRO A 174 5.17 -4.42 17.55
CA PRO A 174 6.05 -3.27 17.38
C PRO A 174 7.40 -3.56 18.04
N LYS A 175 8.50 -3.18 17.39
CA LYS A 175 9.86 -3.46 17.89
C LYS A 175 10.09 -2.97 19.33
N GLN A 176 9.42 -1.90 19.72
CA GLN A 176 9.44 -1.35 21.08
C GLN A 176 8.89 -2.35 22.12
N LEU A 177 7.76 -3.00 21.84
CA LEU A 177 7.16 -4.00 22.74
C LEU A 177 8.01 -5.27 22.81
N GLN A 178 8.60 -5.67 21.68
CA GLN A 178 9.52 -6.81 21.64
C GLN A 178 10.76 -6.60 22.53
N LEU A 179 11.29 -5.37 22.57
CA LEU A 179 12.39 -5.00 23.45
C LEU A 179 11.97 -5.00 24.93
N LEU A 180 10.78 -4.52 25.26
CA LEU A 180 10.26 -4.53 26.64
C LEU A 180 10.09 -5.95 27.19
N ILE A 181 9.53 -6.86 26.38
CA ILE A 181 9.39 -8.27 26.79
C ILE A 181 10.77 -8.91 26.99
N GLY A 182 11.72 -8.67 26.09
CA GLY A 182 13.10 -9.16 26.22
C GLY A 182 13.80 -8.65 27.48
N ALA A 183 13.68 -7.35 27.77
CA ALA A 183 14.24 -6.75 28.98
C ALA A 183 13.60 -7.30 30.26
N GLY A 184 12.27 -7.46 30.27
CA GLY A 184 11.54 -8.01 31.41
C GLY A 184 11.95 -9.44 31.74
N VAL A 185 12.06 -10.31 30.73
CA VAL A 185 12.55 -11.69 30.91
C VAL A 185 14.00 -11.70 31.40
N GLY A 186 14.87 -10.85 30.85
CA GLY A 186 16.26 -10.73 31.29
C GLY A 186 16.41 -10.33 32.76
N ILE A 187 15.63 -9.33 33.20
CA ILE A 187 15.62 -8.89 34.60
C ILE A 187 15.06 -9.97 35.52
N GLY A 188 13.98 -10.65 35.13
CA GLY A 188 13.39 -11.74 35.91
C GLY A 188 14.36 -12.89 36.16
N VAL A 189 15.11 -13.30 35.13
CA VAL A 189 16.16 -14.33 35.26
C VAL A 189 17.29 -13.87 36.18
N LEU A 190 17.73 -12.62 36.05
CA LEU A 190 18.79 -12.05 36.89
C LEU A 190 18.39 -12.03 38.38
N LEU A 191 17.16 -11.61 38.68
CA LEU A 191 16.63 -11.62 40.05
C LEU A 191 16.57 -13.04 40.63
N LEU A 192 16.13 -14.03 39.84
CA LEU A 192 16.06 -15.42 40.28
C LEU A 192 17.45 -15.99 40.61
N VAL A 193 18.47 -15.69 39.80
CA VAL A 193 19.86 -16.08 40.07
C VAL A 193 20.36 -15.44 41.36
N MET A 194 20.05 -14.16 41.61
CA MET A 194 20.44 -13.47 42.84
C MET A 194 19.80 -14.09 44.08
N VAL A 195 18.50 -14.45 44.03
CA VAL A 195 17.82 -15.13 45.14
C VAL A 195 18.46 -16.48 45.43
N VAL A 196 18.73 -17.30 44.40
CA VAL A 196 19.41 -18.60 44.56
C VAL A 196 20.81 -18.42 45.13
N TYR A 197 21.55 -17.39 44.69
CA TYR A 197 22.87 -17.08 45.22
C TYR A 197 22.81 -16.73 46.71
N PHE A 198 21.89 -15.86 47.13
CA PHE A 198 21.70 -15.51 48.53
C PHE A 198 21.25 -16.71 49.36
N TRP A 199 20.35 -17.55 48.86
CA TRP A 199 19.95 -18.80 49.52
C TRP A 199 21.14 -19.74 49.74
N LYS A 200 21.98 -19.94 48.71
CA LYS A 200 23.20 -20.75 48.82
C LYS A 200 24.17 -20.17 49.85
N LYS A 201 24.33 -18.84 49.87
CA LYS A 201 25.23 -18.14 50.77
C LYS A 201 24.74 -18.19 52.22
N ASN A 202 23.44 -17.97 52.47
CA ASN A 202 22.82 -18.09 53.79
C ASN A 202 22.93 -19.52 54.33
N ARG A 203 22.61 -20.52 53.50
CA ARG A 203 22.75 -21.92 53.92
C ARG A 203 24.19 -22.31 54.23
N LYS A 204 25.16 -21.73 53.51
CA LYS A 204 26.60 -21.90 53.81
C LYS A 204 27.01 -21.22 55.12
N LEU A 205 26.37 -20.11 55.49
CA LEU A 205 26.59 -19.45 56.77
C LEU A 205 26.00 -20.28 57.91
N GLU A 206 24.76 -20.74 57.82
CA GLU A 206 24.15 -21.63 58.84
C GLU A 206 24.99 -22.89 59.08
N PHE A 207 25.51 -23.50 58.01
CA PHE A 207 26.39 -24.66 58.12
C PHE A 207 27.71 -24.33 58.87
N LYS A 208 28.23 -23.10 58.74
CA LYS A 208 29.42 -22.64 59.47
C LYS A 208 29.12 -22.25 60.91
N TYR A 209 27.97 -21.61 61.18
CA TYR A 209 27.55 -21.26 62.54
C TYR A 209 27.25 -22.51 63.38
N MET A 210 26.62 -23.52 62.81
CA MET A 210 26.36 -24.79 63.50
C MET A 210 27.67 -25.54 63.82
N LYS A 211 28.67 -25.50 62.93
CA LYS A 211 29.99 -26.08 63.18
C LYS A 211 30.79 -25.32 64.25
N LEU A 212 30.62 -24.00 64.35
CA LEU A 212 31.25 -23.16 65.39
C LEU A 212 30.61 -23.35 66.77
N VAL A 213 29.27 -23.37 66.85
CA VAL A 213 28.54 -23.59 68.11
C VAL A 213 28.86 -24.97 68.71
N GLN A 214 29.05 -25.98 67.86
CA GLN A 214 29.46 -27.31 68.30
C GLN A 214 30.94 -27.38 68.73
N SER A 215 31.80 -26.49 68.23
CA SER A 215 33.20 -26.36 68.69
C SER A 215 33.36 -25.47 69.93
N SER A 216 32.46 -24.50 70.15
CA SER A 216 32.49 -23.60 71.30
C SER A 216 31.75 -24.15 72.52
N SER A 217 30.78 -25.05 72.33
CA SER A 217 30.10 -25.75 73.44
C SER A 217 30.95 -26.86 74.08
N SER A 218 32.11 -27.18 73.51
CA SER A 218 32.99 -28.27 73.98
C SER A 218 34.12 -27.81 74.89
N LYS A 219 34.14 -26.53 75.29
CA LYS A 219 35.26 -25.94 76.04
C LYS A 219 34.88 -25.32 77.39
N ASP A 220 33.79 -25.75 78.03
CA ASP A 220 33.52 -25.41 79.44
C ASP A 220 32.64 -26.50 80.11
N CYS A 221 33.26 -27.58 80.62
CA CYS A 221 32.92 -28.24 81.90
C CYS A 221 33.68 -29.55 82.10
N GLU A 222 34.03 -29.79 83.36
CA GLU A 222 34.99 -30.73 83.89
C GLU A 222 34.29 -32.05 84.33
N LEU A 223 34.63 -33.18 83.66
CA LEU A 223 34.70 -34.61 84.10
C LEU A 223 33.45 -35.36 84.70
N PRO A 224 33.41 -36.71 84.71
CA PRO A 224 33.33 -37.62 83.56
C PRO A 224 32.17 -38.65 83.69
N ALA A 225 31.52 -39.01 82.58
CA ALA A 225 30.93 -40.34 82.39
C ALA A 225 30.67 -40.56 80.91
N ALA A 226 31.24 -41.64 80.38
CA ALA A 226 31.05 -42.13 79.02
C ALA A 226 29.56 -42.36 78.72
N GLU A 227 29.12 -42.09 77.50
CA GLU A 227 29.03 -43.10 76.43
C GLU A 227 28.58 -42.47 75.09
N SER A 228 29.10 -43.01 73.99
CA SER A 228 28.56 -43.02 72.62
C SER A 228 29.13 -42.06 71.56
N CYS A 229 30.11 -42.60 70.83
CA CYS A 229 30.37 -42.48 69.39
C CYS A 229 30.81 -41.12 68.81
N ALA A 230 32.07 -40.78 69.10
CA ALA A 230 32.96 -40.16 68.11
C ALA A 230 33.53 -41.28 67.19
N ILE A 231 33.32 -41.15 65.89
CA ILE A 231 34.14 -41.79 64.86
C ILE A 231 34.94 -40.65 64.24
N ASP A 232 36.19 -40.54 64.67
CA ASP A 232 37.26 -39.93 63.88
C ASP A 232 38.06 -41.10 63.30
N GLU A 233 37.98 -41.26 61.97
CA GLU A 233 39.08 -41.87 61.22
C GLU A 233 39.91 -40.68 60.71
N ASP A 234 40.95 -40.35 61.48
CA ASP A 234 42.11 -39.62 61.00
C ASP A 234 43.01 -40.61 60.23
N GLU A 235 43.32 -40.28 58.98
CA GLU A 235 44.64 -40.54 58.41
C GLU A 235 45.25 -39.18 58.02
N GLU A 236 46.11 -38.64 58.89
CA GLU A 236 47.23 -37.78 58.50
C GLU A 236 48.29 -38.67 57.82
N GLU A 237 49.10 -38.28 56.83
CA GLU A 237 49.94 -37.11 56.70
C GLU A 237 50.33 -36.92 55.21
N HIS A 238 50.39 -35.68 54.70
CA HIS A 238 51.64 -35.11 54.15
C HIS A 238 51.48 -33.61 53.82
N PHE A 239 52.24 -32.78 54.52
CA PHE A 239 52.68 -31.43 54.17
C PHE A 239 53.80 -31.57 53.12
N ASP A 240 53.91 -30.87 52.00
CA ASP A 240 54.36 -29.47 51.89
C ASP A 240 54.62 -29.16 50.39
N SER A 241 54.74 -27.87 50.12
CA SER A 241 55.56 -27.22 49.09
C SER A 241 54.86 -26.54 47.91
N VAL A 242 55.25 -25.26 47.83
CA VAL A 242 54.87 -24.18 46.94
C VAL A 242 55.54 -24.34 45.57
N ALA A 243 54.79 -24.02 44.50
CA ALA A 243 55.19 -23.16 43.37
C ALA A 243 54.74 -23.65 41.96
N PHE A 244 53.96 -22.79 41.30
CA PHE A 244 53.85 -22.49 39.87
C PHE A 244 54.23 -23.55 38.81
N SER A 245 53.23 -24.01 38.04
CA SER A 245 53.15 -23.71 36.58
C SER A 245 51.86 -24.25 35.95
N ASP A 246 51.24 -23.38 35.15
CA ASP A 246 50.51 -23.64 33.90
C ASP A 246 49.77 -24.97 33.68
N LYS A 247 48.42 -24.92 33.67
CA LYS A 247 47.57 -25.07 32.45
C LYS A 247 46.09 -25.22 32.78
N LYS A 248 45.29 -24.30 32.25
CA LYS A 248 43.84 -24.42 32.04
C LYS A 248 43.48 -25.71 31.28
N LYS A 249 42.43 -26.43 31.70
CA LYS A 249 41.46 -27.08 30.78
C LYS A 249 40.06 -27.10 31.39
N GLY A 250 39.21 -26.22 30.86
CA GLY A 250 37.79 -26.16 31.14
C GLY A 250 36.99 -27.18 30.34
N ILE A 251 35.84 -27.57 30.91
CA ILE A 251 34.78 -28.35 30.29
C ILE A 251 34.01 -27.41 29.34
N LEU A 252 34.53 -27.22 28.13
CA LEU A 252 33.83 -26.62 26.98
C LEU A 252 34.29 -27.38 25.74
N GLY A 253 33.69 -28.55 25.52
CA GLY A 253 33.98 -29.41 24.39
C GLY A 253 32.70 -29.89 23.73
N LYS A 254 32.02 -28.98 23.00
CA LYS A 254 31.17 -29.30 21.83
C LYS A 254 30.48 -28.04 21.30
N PHE A 255 31.20 -27.26 20.50
CA PHE A 255 30.63 -26.62 19.31
C PHE A 255 31.72 -26.59 18.24
N ARG A 256 31.50 -27.34 17.16
CA ARG A 256 32.33 -27.30 15.96
C ARG A 256 31.85 -26.16 15.06
N THR A 257 32.85 -25.45 14.57
CA THR A 257 32.91 -24.36 13.60
C THR A 257 32.25 -24.65 12.24
N ILE A 258 31.58 -23.64 11.68
CA ILE A 258 31.62 -23.33 10.24
C ILE A 258 32.19 -21.90 10.10
N ARG A 259 33.20 -21.76 9.23
CA ARG A 259 33.89 -20.51 8.87
C ARG A 259 33.14 -19.81 7.73
N VAL A 260 32.96 -18.50 7.84
CA VAL A 260 33.00 -17.49 6.75
C VAL A 260 33.44 -16.20 7.47
N GLY A 261 34.61 -15.61 7.25
CA GLY A 261 35.05 -15.00 6.00
C GLY A 261 34.82 -13.49 6.11
N SER A 262 35.69 -12.80 6.87
CA SER A 262 35.65 -11.36 7.04
C SER A 262 36.09 -10.69 5.74
N ASN A 263 35.21 -9.90 5.12
CA ASN A 263 35.62 -8.85 4.21
C ASN A 263 35.05 -7.53 4.74
N LYS A 264 35.93 -6.63 5.18
CA LYS A 264 35.58 -5.24 5.47
C LYS A 264 35.43 -4.52 4.14
N VAL A 265 34.22 -4.08 3.84
CA VAL A 265 33.99 -3.01 2.88
C VAL A 265 33.20 -1.94 3.63
N TYR A 266 33.85 -0.80 3.81
CA TYR A 266 33.23 0.46 4.23
C TYR A 266 32.45 1.00 3.04
N TRP A 267 31.18 1.38 3.23
CA TRP A 267 30.55 2.43 2.43
C TRP A 267 29.64 3.28 3.30
N GLU A 268 29.98 4.56 3.28
CA GLU A 268 29.20 5.77 3.52
C GLU A 268 27.67 5.62 3.42
N SER A 269 27.00 6.29 4.35
CA SER A 269 25.62 6.74 4.21
C SER A 269 25.56 7.92 3.24
N GLU A 270 24.92 7.76 2.09
CA GLU A 270 24.15 8.83 1.44
C GLU A 270 23.08 8.23 0.50
N THR A 271 22.19 9.09 0.07
CA THR A 271 20.78 8.92 -0.29
C THR A 271 20.47 8.34 -1.68
N GLU A 272 19.17 8.01 -1.85
CA GLU A 272 18.38 7.96 -3.10
C GLU A 272 18.04 6.61 -3.77
N ALA A 273 16.74 6.52 -4.10
CA ALA A 273 16.10 5.85 -5.22
C ALA A 273 16.09 4.30 -5.33
N LEU A 274 14.89 3.72 -5.15
CA LEU A 274 14.32 2.65 -5.98
C LEU A 274 12.80 2.90 -5.99
N GLN A 275 12.17 3.52 -6.98
CA GLN A 275 12.16 3.21 -8.42
C GLN A 275 12.02 1.70 -8.66
N GLY A 276 10.85 1.18 -8.29
CA GLY A 276 10.33 -0.08 -8.80
C GLY A 276 9.85 0.14 -10.24
N SER A 277 10.65 -0.34 -11.18
CA SER A 277 10.38 -0.41 -12.61
C SER A 277 9.07 -1.19 -12.88
N TRP A 278 8.03 -0.48 -13.31
CA TRP A 278 6.87 -1.09 -13.96
C TRP A 278 7.20 -1.28 -15.45
N THR A 279 7.55 -2.50 -15.84
CA THR A 279 7.50 -2.92 -17.25
C THR A 279 6.21 -3.70 -17.45
N PRO A 280 5.29 -3.26 -18.31
CA PRO A 280 4.17 -4.10 -18.71
C PRO A 280 4.74 -5.28 -19.50
N SER A 281 4.35 -6.49 -19.07
CA SER A 281 4.56 -7.69 -19.88
C SER A 281 3.54 -7.65 -21.01
N ASN A 282 4.06 -7.68 -22.25
CA ASN A 282 3.39 -7.71 -23.57
C ASN A 282 1.85 -7.76 -23.62
#